data_AF-A0A843AUB4-F1
#
_entry.id   AF-A0A843AUB4-F1
#
_cell.length_a   1.000
_cell.length_b   1.000
_cell.length_c   1.000
_cell.angle_alpha   90.00
_cell.angle_beta   90.00
_cell.angle_gamma   90.00
#
_symmetry.space_group_name_H-M   'P 1'
#
loop_
_entity.id
_entity.type
_entity.pdbx_description
1 polymer ?
#
loop_
_entity_poly.entity_id
_entity_poly.type
_entity_poly.pdbx_seq_one_letter_code
_entity_poly.pdbx_strand_id
1 'polypeptide(L)'
;MRPGEGRMAVLALGGNAILKAGQEARDDVQIANLQVAFRSMLPLLDRYPRMMITHGNGPQVGNILLRNELCHTEVPPMPLDVCVAESQGQIAYLAMQAWDRACRSACREVPMLPIITRTVVSADDLAFRDPTKPVGPYYSKERALVLAREKGWVFREDVKRGGMRRVVPSPDVVKVAKEEHLRTLVESLTPPFVVLCGGGGGVPVVLSGAGLIGVEAVVDKDLASARLAEVLHADILIMVTDVESVYLDFTSERPRPLRKVTAKELSRHAAEGQFPLGSMGPKVEAATRFVKATGRKAIITSADRLMDALDGKAGTTVE
;
A
#
# COMPACT_ATOMS: atom_id res chain seq x y z
N MET A 1 -23.47 -4.86 -21.25
CA MET A 1 -22.55 -3.79 -20.84
C MET A 1 -21.46 -3.67 -21.88
N ARG A 2 -21.18 -2.46 -22.36
CA ARG A 2 -20.01 -2.20 -23.21
C ARG A 2 -18.72 -2.40 -22.38
N PRO A 3 -17.60 -2.81 -22.99
CA PRO A 3 -16.29 -2.68 -22.36
C PRO A 3 -16.13 -1.24 -21.84
N GLY A 4 -15.80 -1.08 -20.54
CA GLY A 4 -15.73 0.22 -19.88
C GLY A 4 -16.98 0.71 -19.12
N GLU A 5 -18.14 0.04 -19.22
CA GLU A 5 -19.33 0.38 -18.39
C GLU A 5 -19.25 -0.30 -17.01
N GLY A 6 -19.45 0.48 -15.93
CA GLY A 6 -19.52 -0.02 -14.55
C GLY A 6 -18.65 0.76 -13.57
N ARG A 7 -19.10 0.87 -12.31
CA ARG A 7 -18.38 1.62 -11.28
C ARG A 7 -17.06 0.95 -10.92
N MET A 8 -16.10 1.78 -10.54
CA MET A 8 -14.73 1.39 -10.22
C MET A 8 -14.37 1.70 -8.77
N ALA A 9 -13.75 0.74 -8.09
CA ALA A 9 -13.14 0.95 -6.78
C ALA A 9 -11.63 0.71 -6.84
N VAL A 10 -10.86 1.58 -6.20
CA VAL A 10 -9.48 1.29 -5.79
C VAL A 10 -9.49 0.92 -4.31
N LEU A 11 -8.93 -0.25 -3.98
CA LEU A 11 -8.88 -0.79 -2.63
C LEU A 11 -7.42 -1.01 -2.21
N ALA A 12 -6.99 -0.31 -1.18
CA ALA A 12 -5.66 -0.43 -0.61
C ALA A 12 -5.65 -1.41 0.57
N LEU A 13 -4.95 -2.54 0.39
CA LEU A 13 -4.74 -3.54 1.44
C LEU A 13 -3.61 -3.14 2.38
N GLY A 14 -3.92 -3.12 3.69
CA GLY A 14 -2.91 -3.07 4.74
C GLY A 14 -1.99 -4.30 4.74
N GLY A 15 -0.79 -4.16 5.28
CA GLY A 15 0.15 -5.28 5.43
C GLY A 15 -0.42 -6.43 6.27
N ASN A 16 -1.27 -6.11 7.25
CA ASN A 16 -1.97 -7.09 8.09
C ASN A 16 -2.94 -8.00 7.31
N ALA A 17 -3.38 -7.59 6.11
CA ALA A 17 -4.18 -8.45 5.24
C ALA A 17 -3.35 -9.58 4.61
N ILE A 18 -2.02 -9.41 4.55
CA ILE A 18 -1.10 -10.42 4.02
C ILE A 18 -0.43 -11.17 5.18
N LEU A 19 0.13 -10.46 6.15
CA LEU A 19 0.83 -11.04 7.29
C LEU A 19 0.54 -10.23 8.56
N LYS A 20 -0.05 -10.88 9.57
CA LYS A 20 -0.37 -10.25 10.85
C LYS A 20 0.86 -10.21 11.75
N ALA A 21 0.87 -9.28 12.70
CA ALA A 21 1.93 -9.20 13.70
C ALA A 21 2.09 -10.53 14.46
N GLY A 22 3.34 -10.99 14.61
CA GLY A 22 3.68 -12.22 15.32
C GLY A 22 3.49 -13.50 14.51
N GLN A 23 2.92 -13.45 13.29
CA GLN A 23 2.86 -14.62 12.42
C GLN A 23 4.20 -14.87 11.73
N GLU A 24 4.51 -16.15 11.55
CA GLU A 24 5.62 -16.55 10.70
C GLU A 24 5.30 -16.24 9.23
N ALA A 25 6.28 -15.70 8.50
CA ALA A 25 6.13 -15.28 7.11
C ALA A 25 6.14 -16.45 6.11
N ARG A 26 5.47 -17.56 6.44
CA ARG A 26 5.26 -18.70 5.56
C ARG A 26 4.25 -18.35 4.46
N ASP A 27 4.36 -19.03 3.34
CA ASP A 27 3.51 -18.83 2.17
C ASP A 27 2.06 -19.25 2.43
N ASP A 28 1.85 -20.41 3.04
CA ASP A 28 0.51 -20.91 3.42
C ASP A 28 -0.24 -19.96 4.36
N VAL A 29 0.45 -19.36 5.34
CA VAL A 29 -0.09 -18.36 6.26
C VAL A 29 -0.54 -17.11 5.50
N GLN A 30 0.30 -16.61 4.59
CA GLN A 30 -0.01 -15.42 3.79
C GLN A 30 -1.17 -15.66 2.83
N ILE A 31 -1.22 -16.83 2.18
CA ILE A 31 -2.35 -17.22 1.31
C ILE A 31 -3.65 -17.31 2.13
N ALA A 32 -3.60 -17.90 3.33
CA ALA A 32 -4.79 -18.01 4.19
C ALA A 32 -5.32 -16.64 4.62
N ASN A 33 -4.44 -15.71 5.02
CA ASN A 33 -4.82 -14.35 5.37
C ASN A 33 -5.43 -13.60 4.18
N LEU A 34 -4.79 -13.67 3.01
CA LEU A 34 -5.29 -13.07 1.77
C LEU A 34 -6.65 -13.65 1.38
N GLN A 35 -6.85 -14.96 1.52
CA GLN A 35 -8.11 -15.61 1.21
C GLN A 35 -9.25 -15.09 2.10
N VAL A 36 -8.99 -14.88 3.40
CA VAL A 36 -9.95 -14.25 4.31
C VAL A 36 -10.26 -12.83 3.87
N ALA A 37 -9.25 -12.02 3.57
CA ALA A 37 -9.42 -10.65 3.10
C ALA A 37 -10.26 -10.58 1.81
N PHE A 38 -9.95 -11.42 0.82
CA PHE A 38 -10.66 -11.46 -0.45
C PHE A 38 -12.10 -11.94 -0.32
N ARG A 39 -12.40 -12.89 0.57
CA ARG A 39 -13.79 -13.28 0.86
C ARG A 39 -14.64 -12.10 1.31
N SER A 40 -14.10 -11.23 2.16
CA SER A 40 -14.78 -10.00 2.59
C SER A 40 -14.95 -8.97 1.47
N MET A 41 -14.16 -9.04 0.41
CA MET A 41 -14.15 -8.08 -0.70
C MET A 41 -14.96 -8.54 -1.91
N LEU A 42 -15.17 -9.85 -2.10
CA LEU A 42 -15.96 -10.37 -3.23
C LEU A 42 -17.34 -9.73 -3.38
N PRO A 43 -18.11 -9.45 -2.30
CA PRO A 43 -19.40 -8.77 -2.42
C PRO A 43 -19.31 -7.33 -2.97
N LEU A 44 -18.14 -6.68 -2.89
CA LEU A 44 -17.95 -5.34 -3.46
C LEU A 44 -18.12 -5.32 -4.97
N LEU A 45 -17.81 -6.42 -5.65
CA LEU A 45 -17.90 -6.53 -7.11
C LEU A 45 -19.34 -6.34 -7.62
N ASP A 46 -20.35 -6.53 -6.77
CA ASP A 46 -21.75 -6.26 -7.10
C ASP A 46 -22.03 -4.76 -7.23
N ARG A 47 -21.28 -3.93 -6.51
CA ARG A 47 -21.39 -2.46 -6.55
C ARG A 47 -20.34 -1.81 -7.46
N TYR A 48 -19.15 -2.42 -7.53
CA TYR A 48 -17.96 -1.96 -8.23
C TYR A 48 -17.33 -3.13 -8.99
N PRO A 49 -17.88 -3.50 -10.17
CA PRO A 49 -17.41 -4.67 -10.92
C PRO A 49 -15.99 -4.50 -11.50
N ARG A 50 -15.44 -3.28 -11.46
CA ARG A 50 -14.06 -2.97 -11.84
C ARG A 50 -13.27 -2.66 -10.56
N MET A 51 -12.40 -3.58 -10.14
CA MET A 51 -11.68 -3.40 -8.88
C MET A 51 -10.18 -3.41 -9.07
N MET A 52 -9.52 -2.45 -8.44
CA MET A 52 -8.08 -2.30 -8.45
C MET A 52 -7.61 -2.47 -7.03
N ILE A 53 -6.83 -3.52 -6.79
CA ILE A 53 -6.31 -3.82 -5.47
C ILE A 53 -4.85 -3.40 -5.45
N THR A 54 -4.50 -2.57 -4.48
CA THR A 54 -3.11 -2.30 -4.11
C THR A 54 -2.81 -2.92 -2.75
N HIS A 55 -1.54 -3.01 -2.40
CA HIS A 55 -1.15 -3.59 -1.11
C HIS A 55 0.16 -3.01 -0.60
N GLY A 56 0.38 -3.13 0.71
CA GLY A 56 1.71 -2.94 1.30
C GLY A 56 2.61 -4.14 1.04
N ASN A 57 3.92 -3.96 1.25
CA ASN A 57 4.91 -5.02 1.11
C ASN A 57 5.91 -5.08 2.28
N GLY A 58 5.71 -4.31 3.35
CA GLY A 58 6.71 -4.09 4.40
C GLY A 58 7.37 -5.37 4.95
N PRO A 59 6.60 -6.35 5.44
CA PRO A 59 7.16 -7.63 5.88
C PRO A 59 7.86 -8.41 4.76
N GLN A 60 7.29 -8.42 3.55
CA GLN A 60 7.79 -9.20 2.42
C GLN A 60 9.11 -8.65 1.87
N VAL A 61 9.16 -7.34 1.60
CA VAL A 61 10.40 -6.66 1.18
C VAL A 61 11.45 -6.73 2.29
N GLY A 62 11.03 -6.66 3.56
CA GLY A 62 11.93 -6.85 4.70
C GLY A 62 12.61 -8.22 4.71
N ASN A 63 11.86 -9.29 4.44
CA ASN A 63 12.40 -10.65 4.35
C ASN A 63 13.28 -10.85 3.11
N ILE A 64 12.93 -10.24 1.98
CA ILE A 64 13.77 -10.25 0.77
C ILE A 64 15.11 -9.56 1.04
N LEU A 65 15.10 -8.39 1.68
CA LEU A 65 16.31 -7.69 2.11
C LEU A 65 17.14 -8.52 3.09
N LEU A 66 16.48 -9.20 4.04
CA LEU A 66 17.16 -10.07 4.98
C LEU A 66 17.86 -11.23 4.26
N ARG A 67 17.22 -11.86 3.27
CA ARG A 67 17.86 -12.92 2.46
C ARG A 67 19.06 -12.38 1.69
N ASN A 68 18.93 -11.21 1.06
CA ASN A 68 20.04 -10.54 0.38
C ASN A 68 21.21 -10.26 1.35
N GLU A 69 20.92 -9.83 2.58
CA GLU A 69 21.95 -9.57 3.58
C GLU A 69 22.57 -10.86 4.12
N LEU A 70 21.81 -11.93 4.33
CA LEU A 70 22.35 -13.21 4.81
C LEU A 70 23.21 -13.91 3.74
N CYS A 71 22.85 -13.77 2.47
CA CYS A 71 23.56 -14.43 1.36
C CYS A 71 24.63 -13.56 0.69
N HIS A 72 24.87 -12.33 1.16
CA HIS A 72 25.71 -11.34 0.48
C HIS A 72 27.15 -11.79 0.18
N THR A 73 27.68 -12.76 0.91
CA THR A 73 29.03 -13.32 0.70
C THR A 73 29.11 -14.29 -0.48
N GLU A 74 27.99 -14.88 -0.88
CA GLU A 74 27.91 -15.89 -1.95
C GLU A 74 27.13 -15.37 -3.16
N VAL A 75 26.10 -14.55 -2.92
CA VAL A 75 25.21 -13.99 -3.93
C VAL A 75 25.21 -12.47 -3.81
N PRO A 76 25.54 -11.72 -4.87
CA PRO A 76 25.49 -10.27 -4.85
C PRO A 76 24.10 -9.75 -4.43
N PRO A 77 24.02 -8.83 -3.45
CA PRO A 77 22.74 -8.32 -2.99
C PRO A 77 22.11 -7.40 -4.05
N MET A 78 20.81 -7.54 -4.24
CA MET A 78 20.00 -6.64 -5.05
C MET A 78 19.70 -5.33 -4.30
N PRO A 79 19.60 -4.19 -5.01
CA PRO A 79 19.19 -2.92 -4.41
C PRO A 79 17.71 -2.96 -3.98
N LEU A 80 17.33 -2.04 -3.10
CA LEU A 80 15.99 -2.01 -2.50
C LEU A 80 14.86 -1.92 -3.53
N ASP A 81 15.02 -1.15 -4.60
CA ASP A 81 14.00 -1.01 -5.65
C ASP A 81 13.75 -2.33 -6.38
N VAL A 82 14.80 -3.11 -6.65
CA VAL A 82 14.68 -4.47 -7.18
C VAL A 82 13.99 -5.38 -6.17
N CYS A 83 14.33 -5.29 -4.88
CA CYS A 83 13.64 -6.03 -3.82
C CYS A 83 12.14 -5.66 -3.72
N VAL A 84 11.78 -4.39 -3.98
CA VAL A 84 10.38 -3.97 -4.09
C VAL A 84 9.72 -4.64 -5.29
N ALA A 85 10.38 -4.72 -6.45
CA ALA A 85 9.87 -5.43 -7.63
C ALA A 85 9.64 -6.92 -7.36
N GLU A 86 10.61 -7.59 -6.73
CA GLU A 86 10.49 -8.98 -6.28
C GLU A 86 9.30 -9.19 -5.35
N SER A 87 9.11 -8.28 -4.39
CA SER A 87 7.98 -8.35 -3.46
C SER A 87 6.62 -8.22 -4.15
N GLN A 88 6.53 -7.45 -5.25
CA GLN A 88 5.30 -7.39 -6.05
C GLN A 88 5.01 -8.73 -6.72
N GLY A 89 6.01 -9.35 -7.33
CA GLY A 89 5.86 -10.67 -7.96
C GLY A 89 5.49 -11.76 -6.94
N GLN A 90 6.16 -11.77 -5.79
CA GLN A 90 5.87 -12.70 -4.70
C GLN A 90 4.42 -12.55 -4.22
N ILE A 91 4.00 -11.33 -3.85
CA ILE A 91 2.66 -11.09 -3.31
C ILE A 91 1.60 -11.35 -4.39
N ALA A 92 1.85 -10.97 -5.65
CA ALA A 92 0.95 -11.24 -6.74
C ALA A 92 0.67 -12.74 -6.91
N TYR A 93 1.70 -13.57 -6.88
CA TYR A 93 1.54 -15.01 -6.99
C TYR A 93 0.71 -15.60 -5.84
N LEU A 94 1.00 -15.20 -4.60
CA LEU A 94 0.23 -15.66 -3.43
C LEU A 94 -1.22 -15.14 -3.46
N ALA A 95 -1.42 -13.90 -3.90
CA ALA A 95 -2.72 -13.28 -4.03
C ALA A 95 -3.60 -13.97 -5.09
N MET A 96 -3.06 -14.32 -6.26
CA MET A 96 -3.82 -15.08 -7.26
C MET A 96 -4.30 -16.43 -6.70
N GLN A 97 -3.42 -17.18 -6.02
CA GLN A 97 -3.83 -18.44 -5.39
C GLN A 97 -4.92 -18.25 -4.32
N ALA A 98 -4.80 -17.21 -3.49
CA ALA A 98 -5.80 -16.88 -2.48
C ALA A 98 -7.13 -16.42 -3.12
N TRP A 99 -7.06 -15.67 -4.22
CA TRP A 99 -8.20 -15.16 -4.97
C TRP A 99 -9.00 -16.31 -5.61
N ASP A 100 -8.33 -17.26 -6.27
CA ASP A 100 -8.96 -18.44 -6.86
C ASP A 100 -9.71 -19.25 -5.80
N ARG A 101 -9.10 -19.44 -4.62
CA ARG A 101 -9.73 -20.13 -3.50
C ARG A 101 -10.93 -19.37 -2.95
N ALA A 102 -10.85 -18.04 -2.87
CA ALA A 102 -11.95 -17.19 -2.43
C ALA A 102 -13.13 -17.26 -3.42
N CYS A 103 -12.85 -17.05 -4.72
CA CYS A 103 -13.83 -17.14 -5.80
C CYS A 103 -14.52 -18.50 -5.85
N ARG A 104 -13.75 -19.59 -5.81
CA ARG A 104 -14.29 -20.96 -5.78
C ARG A 104 -15.21 -21.18 -4.58
N SER A 105 -14.84 -20.69 -3.40
CA SER A 105 -15.69 -20.82 -2.20
C SER A 105 -16.99 -20.00 -2.27
N ALA A 106 -17.05 -18.99 -3.14
CA ALA A 106 -18.22 -18.16 -3.37
C ALA A 106 -18.99 -18.54 -4.65
N CYS A 107 -18.62 -19.63 -5.32
CA CYS A 107 -19.16 -20.03 -6.63
C CYS A 107 -19.10 -18.89 -7.66
N ARG A 108 -17.99 -18.14 -7.67
CA ARG A 108 -17.71 -17.04 -8.60
C ARG A 108 -16.52 -17.35 -9.48
N GLU A 109 -16.51 -16.73 -10.66
CA GLU A 109 -15.37 -16.73 -11.57
C GLU A 109 -15.08 -15.29 -11.96
N VAL A 110 -14.03 -14.72 -11.36
CA VAL A 110 -13.61 -13.33 -11.59
C VAL A 110 -12.11 -13.32 -11.80
N PRO A 111 -11.58 -12.87 -12.95
CA PRO A 111 -10.15 -12.87 -13.19
C PRO A 111 -9.43 -11.85 -12.30
N MET A 112 -8.27 -12.24 -11.78
CA MET A 112 -7.30 -11.32 -11.16
C MET A 112 -6.06 -11.19 -12.06
N LEU A 113 -5.73 -9.96 -12.44
CA LEU A 113 -4.63 -9.62 -13.32
C LEU A 113 -3.55 -8.85 -12.55
N PRO A 114 -2.40 -9.48 -12.21
CA PRO A 114 -1.32 -8.77 -11.56
C PRO A 114 -0.49 -7.93 -12.54
N ILE A 115 -0.10 -6.73 -12.13
CA ILE A 115 0.72 -5.80 -12.92
C ILE A 115 1.86 -5.24 -12.07
N ILE A 116 3.10 -5.51 -12.48
CA ILE A 116 4.27 -4.85 -11.89
C ILE A 116 4.19 -3.35 -12.16
N THR A 117 4.24 -2.57 -11.10
CA THR A 117 4.01 -1.13 -11.14
C THR A 117 5.26 -0.39 -10.71
N ARG A 118 5.65 0.62 -11.47
CA ARG A 118 6.70 1.58 -11.12
C ARG A 118 6.06 2.92 -10.78
N THR A 119 6.59 3.59 -9.77
CA THR A 119 6.11 4.89 -9.30
C THR A 119 7.20 5.93 -9.51
N VAL A 120 6.88 6.96 -10.28
CA VAL A 120 7.78 8.07 -10.51
C VAL A 120 7.79 8.97 -9.28
N VAL A 121 8.99 9.25 -8.79
CA VAL A 121 9.26 10.13 -7.64
C VAL A 121 10.19 11.26 -8.08
N SER A 122 10.23 12.36 -7.32
CA SER A 122 11.15 13.46 -7.60
C SER A 122 12.56 13.11 -7.12
N ALA A 123 13.59 13.35 -7.94
CA ALA A 123 14.98 13.19 -7.51
C ALA A 123 15.37 14.21 -6.42
N ASP A 124 14.67 15.35 -6.36
CA ASP A 124 14.90 16.44 -5.41
C ASP A 124 14.02 16.35 -4.15
N ASP A 125 13.28 15.23 -3.97
CA ASP A 125 12.42 15.05 -2.82
C ASP A 125 13.24 15.11 -1.50
N LEU A 126 12.75 15.86 -0.52
CA LEU A 126 13.42 16.04 0.77
C LEU A 126 13.60 14.71 1.53
N ALA A 127 12.77 13.70 1.27
CA ALA A 127 12.89 12.38 1.86
C ALA A 127 14.21 11.68 1.51
N PHE A 128 14.88 12.06 0.42
CA PHE A 128 16.23 11.55 0.10
C PHE A 128 17.31 12.13 1.02
N ARG A 129 17.08 13.30 1.61
CA ARG A 129 18.01 13.96 2.54
C ARG A 129 17.78 13.53 3.99
N ASP A 130 16.53 13.30 4.38
CA ASP A 130 16.16 12.80 5.72
C ASP A 130 15.28 11.55 5.61
N PRO A 131 15.89 10.36 5.42
CA PRO A 131 15.15 9.11 5.34
C PRO A 131 14.58 8.71 6.70
N THR A 132 13.28 8.42 6.74
CA THR A 132 12.56 8.11 7.99
C THR A 132 11.90 6.73 7.99
N LYS A 133 11.73 6.09 6.82
CA LYS A 133 10.93 4.87 6.71
C LYS A 133 11.74 3.63 7.04
N PRO A 134 11.41 2.88 8.11
CA PRO A 134 12.20 1.73 8.52
C PRO A 134 11.93 0.52 7.62
N VAL A 135 12.99 -0.17 7.19
CA VAL A 135 12.93 -1.36 6.34
C VAL A 135 13.83 -2.47 6.87
N GLY A 136 13.59 -3.70 6.42
CA GLY A 136 14.47 -4.83 6.72
C GLY A 136 14.50 -5.25 8.21
N PRO A 137 15.49 -6.08 8.57
CA PRO A 137 15.67 -6.61 9.92
C PRO A 137 16.24 -5.56 10.90
N TYR A 138 16.35 -5.95 12.17
CA TYR A 138 17.13 -5.21 13.15
C TYR A 138 18.61 -5.57 13.04
N TYR A 139 19.46 -4.58 13.25
CA TYR A 139 20.91 -4.70 13.22
C TYR A 139 21.50 -4.32 14.58
N SER A 140 22.65 -4.92 14.92
CA SER A 140 23.46 -4.43 16.04
C SER A 140 24.04 -3.05 15.69
N LYS A 141 24.45 -2.28 16.70
CA LYS A 141 25.07 -0.97 16.50
C LYS A 141 26.36 -1.09 15.67
N GLU A 142 27.14 -2.13 15.92
CA GLU A 142 28.40 -2.42 15.23
C GLU A 142 28.16 -2.74 13.75
N ARG A 143 27.20 -3.63 13.44
CA ARG A 143 26.89 -3.97 12.05
C ARG A 143 26.29 -2.78 11.30
N ALA A 144 25.45 -1.98 11.95
CA ALA A 144 24.89 -0.75 11.37
C ALA A 144 25.98 0.26 11.01
N LEU A 145 27.01 0.44 11.87
CA LEU A 145 28.14 1.33 11.59
C LEU A 145 28.96 0.86 10.38
N VAL A 146 29.18 -0.45 10.24
CA VAL A 146 29.88 -1.03 9.08
C VAL A 146 29.09 -0.76 7.80
N LEU A 147 27.80 -1.10 7.79
CA LEU A 147 26.93 -0.93 6.62
C LEU A 147 26.73 0.54 6.24
N ALA A 148 26.73 1.45 7.22
CA ALA A 148 26.68 2.89 6.96
C ALA A 148 27.93 3.38 6.21
N ARG A 149 29.11 2.85 6.53
CA ARG A 149 30.37 3.20 5.84
C ARG A 149 30.49 2.57 4.47
N GLU A 150 30.15 1.28 4.35
CA GLU A 150 30.32 0.53 3.12
C GLU A 150 29.26 0.84 2.06
N LYS A 151 28.01 1.00 2.48
CA LYS A 151 26.85 1.13 1.58
C LYS A 151 26.17 2.50 1.63
N GLY A 152 26.63 3.41 2.50
CA GLY A 152 25.97 4.70 2.72
C GLY A 152 24.58 4.59 3.34
N TRP A 153 24.24 3.47 3.98
CA TRP A 153 22.93 3.26 4.57
C TRP A 153 22.73 4.11 5.82
N VAL A 154 21.53 4.67 5.97
CA VAL A 154 21.13 5.43 7.15
C VAL A 154 20.39 4.51 8.11
N PHE A 155 20.70 4.64 9.41
CA PHE A 155 20.06 3.86 10.47
C PHE A 155 19.46 4.75 11.55
N ARG A 156 18.34 4.29 12.14
CA ARG A 156 17.73 4.88 13.34
C ARG A 156 17.59 3.81 14.42
N GLU A 157 17.76 4.21 15.68
CA GLU A 157 17.57 3.33 16.82
C GLU A 157 16.07 3.17 17.12
N ASP A 158 15.61 1.94 17.26
CA ASP A 158 14.25 1.64 17.76
C ASP A 158 14.34 1.37 19.26
N VAL A 159 14.13 2.41 20.06
CA VAL A 159 14.24 2.35 21.52
C VAL A 159 13.23 1.39 22.14
N LYS A 160 12.08 1.15 21.49
CA LYS A 160 11.03 0.26 22.03
C LYS A 160 11.36 -1.21 21.90
N ARG A 161 12.06 -1.60 20.83
CA ARG A 161 12.37 -3.01 20.53
C ARG A 161 13.84 -3.37 20.70
N GLY A 162 14.71 -2.38 20.85
CA GLY A 162 16.15 -2.54 20.94
C GLY A 162 16.78 -2.83 19.58
N GLY A 163 17.79 -2.04 19.22
CA GLY A 163 18.57 -2.24 17.99
C GLY A 163 18.37 -1.17 16.92
N MET A 164 19.14 -1.31 15.84
CA MET A 164 19.18 -0.36 14.73
C MET A 164 18.31 -0.84 13.58
N ARG A 165 17.53 0.04 12.97
CA ARG A 165 16.78 -0.22 11.73
C ARG A 165 17.34 0.63 10.60
N ARG A 166 17.56 0.02 9.43
CA ARG A 166 17.82 0.76 8.20
C ARG A 166 16.60 1.63 7.92
N VAL A 167 16.80 2.92 7.72
CA VAL A 167 15.78 3.84 7.23
C VAL A 167 16.08 4.23 5.79
N VAL A 168 15.03 4.35 5.00
CA VAL A 168 15.11 4.69 3.59
C VAL A 168 14.17 5.84 3.26
N PRO A 169 14.42 6.55 2.14
CA PRO A 169 13.52 7.58 1.66
C PRO A 169 12.11 7.05 1.44
N SER A 170 11.12 7.88 1.76
CA SER A 170 9.70 7.66 1.41
C SER A 170 9.18 8.90 0.68
N PRO A 171 9.67 9.15 -0.55
CA PRO A 171 9.33 10.33 -1.32
C PRO A 171 7.86 10.32 -1.74
N ASP A 172 7.37 11.49 -2.11
CA ASP A 172 5.99 11.65 -2.59
C ASP A 172 5.79 11.04 -3.99
N VAL A 173 4.54 10.68 -4.27
CA VAL A 173 4.12 10.08 -5.54
C VAL A 173 3.92 11.19 -6.57
N VAL A 174 4.82 11.31 -7.54
CA VAL A 174 4.65 12.25 -8.65
C VAL A 174 3.63 11.69 -9.64
N LYS A 175 3.81 10.43 -10.07
CA LYS A 175 2.86 9.74 -10.97
C LYS A 175 3.13 8.24 -11.05
N VAL A 176 2.18 7.48 -11.58
CA VAL A 176 2.43 6.08 -11.94
C VAL A 176 3.13 6.04 -13.29
N ALA A 177 4.19 5.24 -13.42
CA ALA A 177 4.92 5.16 -14.67
C ALA A 177 4.02 4.60 -15.79
N LYS A 178 3.94 5.33 -16.91
CA LYS A 178 3.08 4.97 -18.06
C LYS A 178 1.60 4.83 -17.68
N GLU A 179 1.13 5.67 -16.76
CA GLU A 179 -0.26 5.66 -16.25
C GLU A 179 -1.34 5.68 -17.32
N GLU A 180 -1.12 6.39 -18.44
CA GLU A 180 -2.01 6.38 -19.61
C GLU A 180 -2.22 4.98 -20.19
N HIS A 181 -1.16 4.15 -20.26
CA HIS A 181 -1.26 2.80 -20.80
C HIS A 181 -1.98 1.87 -19.83
N LEU A 182 -1.76 2.06 -18.53
CA LEU A 182 -2.49 1.32 -17.50
C LEU A 182 -3.99 1.64 -17.57
N ARG A 183 -4.36 2.91 -17.75
CA ARG A 183 -5.75 3.31 -17.95
C ARG A 183 -6.35 2.65 -19.18
N THR A 184 -5.70 2.75 -20.34
CA THR A 184 -6.16 2.11 -21.58
C THR A 184 -6.35 0.59 -21.41
N LEU A 185 -5.40 -0.08 -20.74
CA LEU A 185 -5.54 -1.50 -20.43
C LEU A 185 -6.78 -1.77 -19.58
N VAL A 186 -6.95 -1.07 -18.46
CA VAL A 186 -8.08 -1.24 -17.55
C VAL A 186 -9.43 -0.93 -18.21
N GLU A 187 -9.48 0.03 -19.13
CA GLU A 187 -10.67 0.37 -19.91
C GLU A 187 -11.01 -0.68 -20.97
N SER A 188 -10.01 -1.40 -21.49
CA SER A 188 -10.20 -2.45 -22.48
C SER A 188 -10.76 -3.77 -21.90
N LEU A 189 -10.68 -3.95 -20.58
CA LEU A 189 -11.12 -5.17 -19.90
C LEU A 189 -12.66 -5.23 -19.78
N THR A 190 -13.21 -6.44 -19.93
CA THR A 190 -14.65 -6.71 -19.72
C THR A 190 -14.91 -7.00 -18.23
N PRO A 191 -15.77 -6.21 -17.54
CA PRO A 191 -16.13 -6.49 -16.15
C PRO A 191 -16.97 -7.78 -16.01
N PRO A 192 -16.93 -8.46 -14.84
CA PRO A 192 -16.16 -8.10 -13.65
C PRO A 192 -14.68 -8.52 -13.76
N PHE A 193 -13.79 -7.71 -13.21
CA PHE A 193 -12.36 -8.05 -13.11
C PHE A 193 -11.71 -7.41 -11.89
N VAL A 194 -10.57 -7.99 -11.51
CA VAL A 194 -9.66 -7.42 -10.52
C VAL A 194 -8.29 -7.19 -11.12
N VAL A 195 -7.71 -6.00 -10.94
CA VAL A 195 -6.31 -5.71 -11.26
C VAL A 195 -5.55 -5.54 -9.96
N LEU A 196 -4.51 -6.37 -9.75
CA LEU A 196 -3.61 -6.23 -8.61
C LEU A 196 -2.37 -5.46 -9.05
N CYS A 197 -2.17 -4.25 -8.53
CA CYS A 197 -1.08 -3.37 -8.96
C CYS A 197 -0.65 -2.43 -7.84
N GLY A 198 0.38 -1.59 -8.09
CA GLY A 198 0.88 -0.64 -7.08
C GLY A 198 1.43 -1.30 -5.82
N GLY A 199 1.85 -2.57 -5.90
CA GLY A 199 2.32 -3.33 -4.73
C GLY A 199 3.51 -2.65 -4.06
N GLY A 200 3.42 -2.46 -2.73
CA GLY A 200 4.40 -1.72 -1.96
C GLY A 200 4.45 -0.20 -2.24
N GLY A 201 3.45 0.34 -2.92
CA GLY A 201 3.46 1.71 -3.45
C GLY A 201 4.08 1.83 -4.85
N GLY A 202 4.51 0.72 -5.46
CA GLY A 202 5.22 0.67 -6.74
C GLY A 202 6.73 0.81 -6.59
N VAL A 203 7.48 0.25 -7.55
CA VAL A 203 8.95 0.35 -7.60
C VAL A 203 9.33 1.82 -7.83
N PRO A 204 10.06 2.47 -6.93
CA PRO A 204 10.39 3.88 -7.08
C PRO A 204 11.39 4.08 -8.21
N VAL A 205 11.08 5.03 -9.09
CA VAL A 205 11.94 5.42 -10.22
C VAL A 205 11.99 6.94 -10.35
N VAL A 206 13.14 7.46 -10.79
CA VAL A 206 13.29 8.87 -11.19
C VAL A 206 13.40 8.97 -12.71
N LEU A 207 12.94 10.09 -13.27
CA LEU A 207 13.13 10.38 -14.68
C LEU A 207 14.53 10.97 -14.89
N SER A 208 15.26 10.42 -15.85
CA SER A 208 16.58 10.87 -16.29
C SER A 208 16.63 11.01 -17.82
N GLY A 209 17.73 11.53 -18.36
CA GLY A 209 17.97 11.56 -19.80
C GLY A 209 17.98 10.18 -20.48
N ALA A 210 18.29 9.12 -19.72
CA ALA A 210 18.27 7.73 -20.21
C ALA A 210 16.91 7.04 -20.04
N GLY A 211 15.90 7.74 -19.51
CA GLY A 211 14.59 7.19 -19.16
C GLY A 211 14.41 7.00 -17.65
N LEU A 212 13.61 6.01 -17.26
CA LEU A 212 13.29 5.74 -15.86
C LEU A 212 14.37 4.87 -15.22
N ILE A 213 14.97 5.36 -14.15
CA ILE A 213 16.02 4.66 -13.38
C ILE A 213 15.49 4.36 -11.98
N GLY A 214 15.72 3.15 -11.47
CA GLY A 214 15.36 2.74 -10.12
C GLY A 214 16.13 3.50 -9.05
N VAL A 215 15.48 3.78 -7.92
CA VAL A 215 16.10 4.43 -6.76
C VAL A 215 15.70 3.72 -5.47
N GLU A 216 16.65 3.55 -4.55
CA GLU A 216 16.41 2.88 -3.28
C GLU A 216 15.52 3.73 -2.36
N ALA A 217 14.21 3.55 -2.48
CA ALA A 217 13.19 4.20 -1.67
C ALA A 217 12.00 3.24 -1.46
N VAL A 218 11.09 3.59 -0.57
CA VAL A 218 9.80 2.89 -0.44
C VAL A 218 8.67 3.90 -0.40
N VAL A 219 7.89 3.94 -1.48
CA VAL A 219 6.73 4.81 -1.61
C VAL A 219 5.64 4.42 -0.60
N ASP A 220 4.86 5.39 -0.13
CA ASP A 220 3.68 5.08 0.68
C ASP A 220 2.56 4.48 -0.19
N LYS A 221 2.08 3.30 0.21
CA LYS A 221 1.07 2.56 -0.54
C LYS A 221 -0.26 3.31 -0.62
N ASP A 222 -0.65 4.04 0.44
CA ASP A 222 -1.95 4.69 0.54
C ASP A 222 -1.93 5.93 -0.38
N LEU A 223 -0.83 6.69 -0.39
CA LEU A 223 -0.60 7.78 -1.36
C LEU A 223 -0.56 7.28 -2.82
N ALA A 224 0.14 6.16 -3.07
CA ALA A 224 0.17 5.54 -4.41
C ALA A 224 -1.22 5.08 -4.84
N SER A 225 -2.02 4.56 -3.91
CA SER A 225 -3.41 4.13 -4.16
C SER A 225 -4.31 5.32 -4.50
N ALA A 226 -4.15 6.44 -3.80
CA ALA A 226 -4.87 7.67 -4.11
C ALA A 226 -4.53 8.18 -5.52
N ARG A 227 -3.23 8.24 -5.87
CA ARG A 227 -2.81 8.62 -7.23
C ARG A 227 -3.38 7.68 -8.29
N LEU A 228 -3.35 6.37 -8.03
CA LEU A 228 -3.90 5.38 -8.95
C LEU A 228 -5.42 5.55 -9.12
N ALA A 229 -6.14 5.85 -8.04
CA ALA A 229 -7.58 6.10 -8.07
C ALA A 229 -7.94 7.35 -8.88
N GLU A 230 -7.15 8.41 -8.79
CA GLU A 230 -7.29 9.60 -9.64
C GLU A 230 -7.07 9.27 -11.12
N VAL A 231 -5.96 8.60 -11.44
CA VAL A 231 -5.56 8.21 -12.80
C VAL A 231 -6.61 7.35 -13.48
N LEU A 232 -7.16 6.38 -12.76
CA LEU A 232 -8.12 5.42 -13.29
C LEU A 232 -9.57 5.93 -13.20
N HIS A 233 -9.76 7.17 -12.75
CA HIS A 233 -11.08 7.76 -12.55
C HIS A 233 -11.99 6.88 -11.69
N ALA A 234 -11.46 6.33 -10.60
CA ALA A 234 -12.21 5.50 -9.67
C ALA A 234 -13.37 6.28 -9.03
N ASP A 235 -14.50 5.60 -8.81
CA ASP A 235 -15.68 6.17 -8.14
C ASP A 235 -15.49 6.26 -6.62
N ILE A 236 -14.59 5.45 -6.08
CA ILE A 236 -14.28 5.39 -4.66
C ILE A 236 -12.85 4.92 -4.42
N LEU A 237 -12.21 5.52 -3.41
CA LEU A 237 -10.98 5.01 -2.79
C LEU A 237 -11.33 4.37 -1.45
N ILE A 238 -10.92 3.12 -1.26
CA ILE A 238 -11.13 2.36 -0.02
C ILE A 238 -9.77 1.98 0.55
N MET A 239 -9.49 2.35 1.79
CA MET A 239 -8.26 1.96 2.48
C MET A 239 -8.61 1.05 3.66
N VAL A 240 -8.17 -0.21 3.56
CA VAL A 240 -8.43 -1.23 4.57
C VAL A 240 -7.30 -1.24 5.60
N THR A 241 -7.66 -1.12 6.87
CA THR A 241 -6.74 -1.08 8.02
C THR A 241 -7.17 -2.05 9.11
N ASP A 242 -6.47 -2.03 10.24
CA ASP A 242 -6.71 -2.82 11.45
C ASP A 242 -7.67 -2.19 12.46
N VAL A 243 -8.07 -0.93 12.24
CA VAL A 243 -9.02 -0.21 13.07
C VAL A 243 -10.33 0.05 12.32
N GLU A 244 -11.44 0.06 13.05
CA GLU A 244 -12.78 0.27 12.46
C GLU A 244 -12.92 1.66 11.82
N SER A 245 -12.27 2.69 12.36
CA SER A 245 -12.41 4.08 11.90
C SER A 245 -11.14 4.88 12.16
N VAL A 246 -11.06 6.08 11.60
CA VAL A 246 -10.11 7.12 12.02
C VAL A 246 -10.57 7.67 13.36
N TYR A 247 -9.66 7.86 14.30
CA TYR A 247 -9.96 8.40 15.63
C TYR A 247 -9.18 9.68 15.88
N LEU A 248 -9.81 10.63 16.56
CA LEU A 248 -9.13 11.70 17.27
C LEU A 248 -8.78 11.24 18.68
N ASP A 249 -7.74 11.83 19.28
CA ASP A 249 -7.25 11.50 20.62
C ASP A 249 -7.02 10.00 20.81
N PHE A 250 -6.40 9.35 19.80
CA PHE A 250 -6.30 7.90 19.69
C PHE A 250 -5.68 7.21 20.91
N THR A 251 -4.74 7.87 21.60
CA THR A 251 -4.06 7.35 22.79
C THR A 251 -4.76 7.70 24.10
N SER A 252 -5.89 8.42 24.06
CA SER A 252 -6.65 8.79 25.26
C SER A 252 -7.53 7.64 25.74
N GLU A 253 -8.08 7.75 26.94
CA GLU A 253 -9.08 6.82 27.47
C GLU A 253 -10.42 6.86 26.71
N ARG A 254 -10.64 7.92 25.90
CA ARG A 254 -11.89 8.16 25.18
C ARG A 254 -11.60 8.57 23.73
N PRO A 255 -11.02 7.67 22.91
CA PRO A 255 -10.75 7.95 21.51
C PRO A 255 -12.07 8.24 20.78
N ARG A 256 -12.10 9.30 19.98
CA ARG A 256 -13.32 9.79 19.32
C ARG A 256 -13.34 9.36 17.86
N PRO A 257 -14.24 8.46 17.44
CA PRO A 257 -14.29 8.01 16.05
C PRO A 257 -14.82 9.12 15.13
N LEU A 258 -14.17 9.31 13.99
CA LEU A 258 -14.67 10.10 12.88
C LEU A 258 -15.52 9.19 11.97
N ARG A 259 -16.80 9.55 11.76
CA ARG A 259 -17.71 8.76 10.92
C ARG A 259 -17.88 9.34 9.52
N LYS A 260 -18.43 10.56 9.42
CA LYS A 260 -18.44 11.36 8.20
C LYS A 260 -17.67 12.64 8.48
N VAL A 261 -16.74 12.98 7.59
CA VAL A 261 -15.84 14.11 7.78
C VAL A 261 -15.47 14.69 6.44
N THR A 262 -15.26 15.99 6.38
CA THR A 262 -14.79 16.65 5.16
C THR A 262 -13.28 16.54 5.01
N ALA A 263 -12.78 16.59 3.78
CA ALA A 263 -11.34 16.71 3.52
C ALA A 263 -10.70 17.93 4.23
N LYS A 264 -11.46 19.02 4.41
CA LYS A 264 -11.04 20.23 5.13
C LYS A 264 -10.86 19.98 6.63
N GLU A 265 -11.82 19.30 7.26
CA GLU A 265 -11.73 18.96 8.69
C GLU A 265 -10.59 17.99 8.97
N LEU A 266 -10.41 16.97 8.12
CA LEU A 266 -9.26 16.07 8.23
C LEU A 266 -7.93 16.81 8.10
N SER A 267 -7.81 17.73 7.14
CA SER A 267 -6.60 18.56 6.97
C SER A 267 -6.30 19.38 8.23
N ARG A 268 -7.35 19.94 8.87
CA ARG A 268 -7.20 20.68 10.13
C ARG A 268 -6.69 19.78 11.26
N HIS A 269 -7.31 18.63 11.46
CA HIS A 269 -6.88 17.68 12.49
C HIS A 269 -5.48 17.12 12.26
N ALA A 270 -5.09 16.92 10.99
CA ALA A 270 -3.73 16.54 10.63
C ALA A 270 -2.72 17.63 11.04
N ALA A 271 -3.02 18.91 10.80
CA ALA A 271 -2.19 20.03 11.23
C ALA A 271 -2.10 20.17 12.76
N GLU A 272 -3.12 19.69 13.49
CA GLU A 272 -3.14 19.59 14.96
C GLU A 272 -2.34 18.38 15.49
N GLY A 273 -1.72 17.58 14.61
CA GLY A 273 -0.91 16.42 15.00
C GLY A 273 -1.72 15.20 15.46
N GLN A 274 -3.01 15.13 15.14
CA GLN A 274 -3.91 14.05 15.58
C GLN A 274 -3.58 12.68 14.95
N PHE A 275 -2.87 12.66 13.82
CA PHE A 275 -2.66 11.43 13.03
C PHE A 275 -1.16 11.07 12.94
N PRO A 276 -0.74 9.93 13.50
CA PRO A 276 0.67 9.52 13.47
C PRO A 276 1.20 9.29 12.04
N LEU A 277 2.39 9.82 11.76
CA LEU A 277 3.04 9.78 10.43
C LEU A 277 3.34 8.36 9.91
N GLY A 278 3.49 7.37 10.80
CA GLY A 278 3.81 5.98 10.43
C GLY A 278 2.60 5.08 10.19
N SER A 279 1.37 5.57 10.39
CA SER A 279 0.16 4.73 10.29
C SER A 279 -1.03 5.49 9.69
N MET A 280 -1.74 6.29 10.50
CA MET A 280 -2.99 6.92 10.08
C MET A 280 -2.77 8.20 9.26
N GLY A 281 -1.66 8.91 9.47
CA GLY A 281 -1.32 10.13 8.74
C GLY A 281 -1.35 9.96 7.21
N PRO A 282 -0.60 9.00 6.64
CA PRO A 282 -0.62 8.75 5.19
C PRO A 282 -2.00 8.39 4.63
N LYS A 283 -2.83 7.69 5.40
CA LYS A 283 -4.22 7.35 5.00
C LYS A 283 -5.11 8.56 4.93
N VAL A 284 -5.04 9.42 5.95
CA VAL A 284 -5.78 10.68 5.99
C VAL A 284 -5.36 11.58 4.85
N GLU A 285 -4.05 11.68 4.58
CA GLU A 285 -3.51 12.45 3.47
C GLU A 285 -3.99 11.89 2.12
N ALA A 286 -3.89 10.58 1.90
CA ALA A 286 -4.38 9.91 0.70
C ALA A 286 -5.87 10.14 0.44
N ALA A 287 -6.72 9.99 1.46
CA ALA A 287 -8.16 10.29 1.36
C ALA A 287 -8.40 11.76 1.01
N THR A 288 -7.69 12.67 1.68
CA THR A 288 -7.83 14.12 1.47
C THR A 288 -7.44 14.52 0.05
N ARG A 289 -6.33 13.99 -0.47
CA ARG A 289 -5.88 14.24 -1.85
C ARG A 289 -6.90 13.75 -2.87
N PHE A 290 -7.34 12.50 -2.74
CA PHE A 290 -8.33 11.91 -3.65
C PHE A 290 -9.65 12.70 -3.68
N VAL A 291 -10.20 13.05 -2.50
CA VAL A 291 -11.46 13.80 -2.41
C VAL A 291 -11.30 15.20 -3.01
N LYS A 292 -10.20 15.91 -2.71
CA LYS A 292 -9.94 17.24 -3.28
C LYS A 292 -9.76 17.20 -4.81
N ALA A 293 -9.08 16.17 -5.33
CA ALA A 293 -8.79 16.04 -6.76
C ALA A 293 -10.01 15.61 -7.59
N THR A 294 -10.90 14.79 -7.02
CA THR A 294 -11.96 14.12 -7.79
C THR A 294 -13.38 14.51 -7.38
N GLY A 295 -13.57 15.11 -6.20
CA GLY A 295 -14.88 15.33 -5.60
C GLY A 295 -15.62 14.04 -5.21
N ARG A 296 -14.93 12.89 -5.23
CA ARG A 296 -15.50 11.57 -4.90
C ARG A 296 -15.06 11.14 -3.52
N LYS A 297 -15.90 10.33 -2.87
CA LYS A 297 -15.68 9.92 -1.49
C LYS A 297 -14.54 8.92 -1.34
N ALA A 298 -13.84 8.99 -0.21
CA ALA A 298 -12.92 7.95 0.25
C ALA A 298 -13.44 7.29 1.53
N ILE A 299 -13.07 6.02 1.76
CA ILE A 299 -13.42 5.28 2.98
C ILE A 299 -12.16 4.72 3.63
N ILE A 300 -12.03 4.89 4.95
CA ILE A 300 -11.03 4.22 5.77
C ILE A 300 -11.76 3.33 6.78
N THR A 301 -11.50 2.02 6.76
CA THR A 301 -12.22 1.05 7.61
C THR A 301 -11.41 -0.24 7.80
N SER A 302 -11.85 -1.10 8.71
CA SER A 302 -11.36 -2.47 8.82
C SER A 302 -12.05 -3.41 7.81
N ALA A 303 -11.41 -4.55 7.53
CA ALA A 303 -11.88 -5.51 6.52
C ALA A 303 -13.25 -6.13 6.87
N ASP A 304 -13.50 -6.38 8.15
CA ASP A 304 -14.75 -6.92 8.69
C ASP A 304 -15.92 -5.92 8.63
N ARG A 305 -15.62 -4.61 8.64
CA ARG A 305 -16.61 -3.53 8.59
C ARG A 305 -16.78 -2.92 7.20
N LEU A 306 -16.17 -3.50 6.18
CA LEU A 306 -16.09 -2.94 4.85
C LEU A 306 -17.47 -2.70 4.20
N MET A 307 -18.37 -3.69 4.26
CA MET A 307 -19.72 -3.55 3.71
C MET A 307 -20.57 -2.56 4.51
N ASP A 308 -20.45 -2.56 5.84
CA ASP A 308 -21.12 -1.58 6.71
C ASP A 308 -20.64 -0.15 6.42
N ALA A 309 -19.33 0.03 6.16
CA ALA A 309 -18.75 1.33 5.84
C ALA A 309 -19.25 1.86 4.49
N LEU A 310 -19.43 0.99 3.49
CA LEU A 310 -20.05 1.39 2.22
C LEU A 310 -21.48 1.87 2.36
N ASP A 311 -22.21 1.33 3.34
CA ASP A 311 -23.57 1.75 3.69
C ASP A 311 -23.59 2.97 4.62
N GLY A 312 -22.43 3.49 5.04
CA GLY A 312 -22.30 4.60 5.97
C GLY A 312 -22.60 4.25 7.44
N LYS A 313 -22.59 2.96 7.80
CA LYS A 313 -22.87 2.44 9.14
C LYS A 313 -21.62 2.21 9.99
N ALA A 314 -20.46 2.16 9.36
CA ALA A 314 -19.16 1.99 10.00
C ALA A 314 -18.09 2.79 9.23
N GLY A 315 -16.82 2.69 9.66
CA GLY A 315 -15.73 3.38 8.96
C GLY A 315 -15.73 4.89 9.14
N THR A 316 -14.74 5.50 8.49
CA THR A 316 -14.69 6.93 8.23
C THR A 316 -14.90 7.17 6.74
N THR A 317 -15.99 7.85 6.39
CA THR A 317 -16.24 8.37 5.05
C THR A 317 -15.72 9.81 4.97
N VAL A 318 -14.88 10.06 3.98
CA VAL A 318 -14.34 11.38 3.65
C VAL A 318 -15.01 11.87 2.38
N GLU A 319 -15.66 13.02 2.44
CA GLU A 319 -16.40 13.64 1.32
C GLU A 319 -16.26 15.16 1.23
#